data_AF-A0A8S2QA91-F1
#
_entry.id   AF-A0A8S2QA91-F1
#
_cell.length_a   1.000
_cell.length_b   1.000
_cell.length_c   1.000
_cell.angle_alpha   90.00
_cell.angle_beta   90.00
_cell.angle_gamma   90.00
#
_symmetry.space_group_name_H-M   'P 1'
#
loop_
_entity.id
_entity.type
_entity.pdbx_description
1 polymer ?
#
loop_
_entity_poly.entity_id
_entity_poly.type
_entity_poly.pdbx_seq_one_letter_code
_entity_poly.pdbx_strand_id
1 'polypeptide(L)'
;MSKETDDNHSQLFYWFGNCWDNLFQRSKTSPSENIHSNLIDKNQKNSRFVSQAGKQIVTRDSNFDGLLHDPLEENITSILHTNENTIPWEDYKELMRITSPFHITVEALTHVMAAMEKHCQMGLDPSTKTDSDLKMLPTYVTNLPTKNEYGEILALDIGGTNFRTLLVKLNPNTESEVISEAHIVPDSKKILGNDLFEFIVDVLKQFMIRNKLDLNQEYVLGFTFSFASYHEPTCRVGVILGTGTNACYFEDINKIHTINDRSVLSPEATEMIINTEWGALGEKGCLDMLITDFDREIDKMSNNPGVHIFEKLISGMYMGRLAAEVLAALINQGIILKIQRDHKQSYRYYAPFHALYMLQTSHISEIELDTGRTFANTRNVLKKLGLDYATNADCAIISYTCRLISRLEITINS
;
A
#
# COMPACT_ATOMS: atom_id res chain seq x y z
N MET A 1 4.65 15.02 -40.37
CA MET A 1 5.14 15.69 -39.15
C MET A 1 4.49 15.00 -37.98
N SER A 2 5.09 13.90 -37.55
CA SER A 2 4.57 13.00 -36.53
C SER A 2 5.75 12.13 -36.10
N LYS A 3 6.43 12.54 -35.04
CA LYS A 3 7.48 11.80 -34.30
C LYS A 3 8.00 12.75 -33.23
N GLU A 4 7.37 12.75 -32.05
CA GLU A 4 7.99 13.27 -30.82
C GLU A 4 7.31 12.79 -29.52
N THR A 5 6.38 11.83 -29.56
CA THR A 5 5.69 11.32 -28.36
C THR A 5 6.06 9.88 -27.95
N ASP A 6 6.92 9.19 -28.71
CA ASP A 6 7.33 7.79 -28.41
C ASP A 6 8.62 7.68 -27.58
N ASP A 7 9.34 8.78 -27.36
CA ASP A 7 10.65 8.74 -26.68
C ASP A 7 10.53 8.67 -25.14
N ASN A 8 9.49 9.26 -24.53
CA ASN A 8 9.38 9.28 -23.07
C ASN A 8 8.98 7.90 -22.48
N HIS A 9 8.06 7.17 -23.11
CA HIS A 9 7.68 5.81 -22.68
C HIS A 9 8.84 4.82 -22.84
N SER A 10 9.60 4.95 -23.93
CA SER A 10 10.77 4.10 -24.21
C SER A 10 11.92 4.39 -23.25
N GLN A 11 12.11 5.66 -22.85
CA GLN A 11 13.09 6.05 -21.83
C GLN A 11 12.72 5.58 -20.42
N LEU A 12 11.43 5.57 -20.06
CA LEU A 12 10.97 5.02 -18.77
C LEU A 12 11.09 3.51 -18.70
N PHE A 13 10.77 2.78 -19.77
CA PHE A 13 10.99 1.34 -19.85
C PHE A 13 12.48 0.98 -19.84
N TYR A 14 13.30 1.76 -20.55
CA TYR A 14 14.75 1.60 -20.56
C TYR A 14 15.38 1.93 -19.20
N TRP A 15 14.88 2.97 -18.52
CA TRP A 15 15.31 3.34 -17.18
C TRP A 15 14.86 2.32 -16.13
N PHE A 16 13.62 1.82 -16.17
CA PHE A 16 13.16 0.71 -15.33
C PHE A 16 14.00 -0.55 -15.55
N GLY A 17 14.30 -0.89 -16.82
CA GLY A 17 15.21 -1.98 -17.16
C GLY A 17 16.61 -1.77 -16.57
N ASN A 18 17.16 -0.56 -16.65
CA ASN A 18 18.47 -0.25 -16.07
C ASN A 18 18.45 -0.23 -14.53
N CYS A 19 17.39 0.21 -13.87
CA CYS A 19 17.23 0.15 -12.42
C CYS A 19 17.09 -1.29 -11.93
N TRP A 20 16.34 -2.11 -12.68
CA TRP A 20 16.23 -3.54 -12.49
C TRP A 20 17.60 -4.23 -12.67
N ASP A 21 18.36 -3.86 -13.71
CA ASP A 21 19.70 -4.40 -13.96
C ASP A 21 20.75 -3.92 -12.94
N ASN A 22 20.62 -2.70 -12.40
CA ASN A 22 21.49 -2.15 -11.36
C ASN A 22 21.33 -2.82 -9.99
N LEU A 23 20.16 -3.43 -9.72
CA LEU A 23 19.97 -4.31 -8.57
C LEU A 23 20.76 -5.63 -8.70
N PHE A 24 21.19 -6.02 -9.91
CA PHE A 24 21.66 -7.38 -10.19
C PHE A 24 23.05 -7.56 -10.82
N GLN A 25 23.91 -6.53 -11.05
CA GLN A 25 25.33 -6.81 -11.39
C GLN A 25 26.38 -5.69 -11.23
N ARG A 26 27.65 -6.12 -10.98
CA ARG A 26 28.86 -5.34 -10.65
C ARG A 26 29.51 -4.54 -11.80
N SER A 27 29.96 -3.33 -11.46
CA SER A 27 31.20 -2.61 -11.82
C SER A 27 31.59 -2.28 -13.29
N LYS A 28 31.91 -0.97 -13.47
CA LYS A 28 32.70 -0.26 -14.51
C LYS A 28 31.88 0.27 -15.70
N THR A 29 31.90 1.54 -16.09
CA THR A 29 32.79 2.69 -15.84
C THR A 29 32.04 4.00 -16.18
N SER A 30 32.40 5.07 -15.47
CA SER A 30 31.86 6.45 -15.48
C SER A 30 31.64 7.15 -16.84
N PRO A 31 30.68 8.09 -16.90
CA PRO A 31 30.89 9.37 -17.58
C PRO A 31 30.65 10.60 -16.69
N SER A 32 31.49 11.59 -16.91
CA SER A 32 31.57 12.91 -16.27
C SER A 32 30.43 13.86 -16.64
N GLU A 33 29.78 14.39 -15.60
CA GLU A 33 29.54 15.80 -15.27
C GLU A 33 29.01 16.86 -16.28
N ASN A 34 28.08 17.65 -15.71
CA ASN A 34 27.84 19.11 -15.82
C ASN A 34 26.83 19.63 -16.87
N ILE A 35 25.97 20.63 -16.59
CA ILE A 35 25.43 21.30 -15.38
C ILE A 35 24.42 22.40 -15.86
N HIS A 36 23.41 22.70 -15.03
CA HIS A 36 22.64 23.96 -14.82
C HIS A 36 21.74 24.65 -15.87
N SER A 37 20.54 25.02 -15.37
CA SER A 37 20.01 26.41 -15.15
C SER A 37 18.51 26.48 -15.56
N ASN A 38 17.59 27.29 -15.03
CA ASN A 38 17.48 28.28 -13.96
C ASN A 38 15.97 28.67 -13.83
N LEU A 39 15.53 29.01 -12.60
CA LEU A 39 14.60 30.11 -12.21
C LEU A 39 13.23 30.32 -12.95
N ILE A 40 12.13 30.50 -12.18
CA ILE A 40 11.40 31.78 -11.96
C ILE A 40 10.07 31.57 -11.19
N ASP A 41 10.11 32.02 -9.94
CA ASP A 41 9.23 32.93 -9.18
C ASP A 41 7.78 33.34 -9.60
N LYS A 42 6.96 33.48 -8.54
CA LYS A 42 5.79 34.38 -8.28
C LYS A 42 4.32 33.94 -8.48
N ASN A 43 3.72 33.70 -7.30
CA ASN A 43 2.51 34.35 -6.75
C ASN A 43 1.20 34.37 -7.55
N GLN A 44 0.16 33.73 -7.00
CA GLN A 44 -1.12 34.41 -6.78
C GLN A 44 -1.94 33.78 -5.64
N LYS A 45 -2.32 34.63 -4.67
CA LYS A 45 -3.33 34.36 -3.64
C LYS A 45 -4.70 34.25 -4.31
N ASN A 46 -5.51 33.27 -3.92
CA ASN A 46 -6.95 33.47 -3.80
C ASN A 46 -7.58 32.59 -2.71
N SER A 47 -8.44 33.26 -1.96
CA SER A 47 -9.17 32.87 -0.75
C SER A 47 -9.91 31.53 -0.82
N ARG A 48 -9.85 30.71 0.24
CA ARG A 48 -10.65 29.47 0.35
C ARG A 48 -11.27 29.22 1.72
N PHE A 49 -12.49 28.70 1.61
CA PHE A 49 -13.46 28.27 2.62
C PHE A 49 -13.09 26.95 3.31
N VAL A 50 -13.86 26.66 4.35
CA VAL A 50 -13.58 25.77 5.50
C VAL A 50 -14.32 24.43 5.37
N SER A 51 -13.63 23.30 5.57
CA SER A 51 -14.27 21.98 5.77
C SER A 51 -14.76 21.82 7.23
N GLN A 52 -15.62 20.84 7.51
CA GLN A 52 -16.10 20.55 8.87
C GLN A 52 -15.00 20.09 9.86
N ALA A 53 -13.73 20.02 9.45
CA ALA A 53 -12.53 19.91 10.29
C ALA A 53 -11.64 21.18 10.30
N GLY A 54 -12.14 22.33 9.84
CA GLY A 54 -11.52 23.63 10.10
C GLY A 54 -10.24 23.96 9.31
N LYS A 55 -9.83 23.21 8.28
CA LYS A 55 -8.61 23.51 7.50
C LYS A 55 -8.84 23.61 5.99
N GLN A 56 -8.08 24.50 5.36
CA GLN A 56 -8.04 24.73 3.90
C GLN A 56 -7.44 23.51 3.21
N ILE A 57 -8.15 22.97 2.21
CA ILE A 57 -7.61 21.95 1.31
C ILE A 57 -6.69 22.64 0.30
N VAL A 58 -5.39 22.34 0.35
CA VAL A 58 -4.37 22.85 -0.57
C VAL A 58 -4.45 22.03 -1.86
N THR A 59 -4.55 22.71 -3.01
CA THR A 59 -4.58 22.08 -4.34
C THR A 59 -3.19 22.10 -4.97
N ARG A 60 -2.79 21.01 -5.64
CA ARG A 60 -1.71 21.04 -6.64
C ARG A 60 -2.15 21.84 -7.87
N ASP A 61 -1.25 22.66 -8.42
CA ASP A 61 -1.48 23.47 -9.61
C ASP A 61 -1.85 22.58 -10.82
N SER A 62 -2.83 23.05 -11.59
CA SER A 62 -3.64 22.30 -12.55
C SER A 62 -2.98 22.06 -13.92
N ASN A 63 -1.69 21.74 -13.97
CA ASN A 63 -1.05 21.35 -15.23
C ASN A 63 -1.03 19.81 -15.34
N PHE A 64 -1.95 19.27 -16.12
CA PHE A 64 -2.19 17.84 -16.37
C PHE A 64 -1.16 17.19 -17.33
N ASP A 65 0.05 17.73 -17.42
CA ASP A 65 1.11 17.17 -18.27
C ASP A 65 1.88 16.08 -17.50
N GLY A 66 1.95 14.86 -18.02
CA GLY A 66 2.76 13.76 -17.43
C GLY A 66 2.04 12.81 -16.47
N LEU A 67 0.70 12.78 -16.51
CA LEU A 67 -0.09 11.73 -15.85
C LEU A 67 0.12 10.38 -16.52
N LEU A 68 0.16 9.31 -15.74
CA LEU A 68 0.06 7.96 -16.28
C LEU A 68 -1.35 7.76 -16.82
N HIS A 69 -1.51 7.88 -18.14
CA HIS A 69 -2.80 7.75 -18.80
C HIS A 69 -3.24 6.29 -18.85
N ASP A 70 -4.35 5.97 -18.17
CA ASP A 70 -5.03 4.67 -18.30
C ASP A 70 -6.15 4.78 -19.39
N PRO A 71 -6.20 3.88 -20.38
CA PRO A 71 -7.31 3.77 -21.33
C PRO A 71 -8.71 3.64 -20.69
N LEU A 72 -8.81 3.14 -19.45
CA LEU A 72 -10.04 3.10 -18.66
C LEU A 72 -10.38 4.46 -18.03
N GLU A 73 -9.39 5.33 -17.80
CA GLU A 73 -9.59 6.71 -17.36
C GLU A 73 -10.03 7.60 -18.51
N GLU A 74 -9.51 7.38 -19.73
CA GLU A 74 -10.13 7.87 -20.96
C GLU A 74 -11.57 7.38 -21.07
N ASN A 75 -11.87 6.12 -20.72
CA ASN A 75 -13.25 5.63 -20.71
C ASN A 75 -14.11 6.24 -19.60
N ILE A 76 -13.62 6.48 -18.39
CA ILE A 76 -14.44 7.08 -17.32
C ILE A 76 -14.60 8.58 -17.53
N THR A 77 -13.55 9.28 -17.94
CA THR A 77 -13.61 10.68 -18.36
C THR A 77 -14.52 10.79 -19.59
N SER A 78 -14.40 9.89 -20.57
CA SER A 78 -15.34 9.76 -21.70
C SER A 78 -16.74 9.33 -21.26
N ILE A 79 -16.92 8.55 -20.21
CA ILE A 79 -18.24 8.17 -19.67
C ILE A 79 -18.85 9.35 -18.91
N LEU A 80 -18.05 10.13 -18.18
CA LEU A 80 -18.45 11.38 -17.52
C LEU A 80 -18.76 12.46 -18.58
N HIS A 81 -17.97 12.53 -19.66
CA HIS A 81 -18.14 13.45 -20.80
C HIS A 81 -19.30 13.03 -21.73
N THR A 82 -19.48 11.75 -22.01
CA THR A 82 -20.69 11.26 -22.73
C THR A 82 -21.94 11.33 -21.85
N ASN A 83 -21.75 11.52 -20.53
CA ASN A 83 -22.75 11.96 -19.56
C ASN A 83 -22.71 13.49 -19.32
N GLU A 84 -22.20 14.31 -20.26
CA GLU A 84 -22.30 15.79 -20.19
C GLU A 84 -23.76 16.27 -20.08
N ASN A 85 -24.72 15.42 -20.45
CA ASN A 85 -26.15 15.67 -20.24
C ASN A 85 -26.67 15.26 -18.83
N THR A 86 -25.84 14.69 -17.97
CA THR A 86 -26.20 14.07 -16.68
C THR A 86 -25.43 14.61 -15.48
N ILE A 87 -24.21 15.13 -15.63
CA ILE A 87 -23.45 15.82 -14.56
C ILE A 87 -23.24 17.30 -14.94
N PRO A 88 -23.72 18.26 -14.13
CA PRO A 88 -23.47 19.69 -14.36
C PRO A 88 -21.97 20.01 -14.43
N TRP A 89 -21.56 20.88 -15.36
CA TRP A 89 -20.15 21.26 -15.53
C TRP A 89 -19.49 21.81 -14.26
N GLU A 90 -20.23 22.55 -13.44
CA GLU A 90 -19.72 23.05 -12.15
C GLU A 90 -19.40 21.92 -11.16
N ASP A 91 -20.26 20.89 -11.12
CA ASP A 91 -20.05 19.70 -10.29
C ASP A 91 -18.84 18.90 -10.79
N TYR A 92 -18.65 18.80 -12.12
CA TYR A 92 -17.49 18.14 -12.72
C TYR A 92 -16.17 18.86 -12.38
N LYS A 93 -16.13 20.19 -12.52
CA LYS A 93 -14.94 20.97 -12.15
C LYS A 93 -14.56 20.78 -10.69
N GLU A 94 -15.56 20.79 -9.79
CA GLU A 94 -15.30 20.61 -8.36
C GLU A 94 -14.91 19.17 -8.01
N LEU A 95 -15.49 18.17 -8.69
CA LEU A 95 -15.05 16.77 -8.63
C LEU A 95 -13.56 16.68 -8.96
N MET A 96 -13.16 17.18 -10.14
CA MET A 96 -11.76 17.16 -10.58
C MET A 96 -10.85 17.94 -9.63
N ARG A 97 -11.31 19.06 -9.06
CA ARG A 97 -10.54 19.83 -8.07
C ARG A 97 -10.30 19.05 -6.78
N ILE A 98 -11.27 18.26 -6.33
CA ILE A 98 -11.18 17.44 -5.12
C ILE A 98 -10.33 16.19 -5.37
N THR A 99 -10.45 15.57 -6.55
CA THR A 99 -9.77 14.32 -6.88
C THR A 99 -8.39 14.52 -7.52
N SER A 100 -8.04 15.72 -7.99
CA SER A 100 -6.74 15.98 -8.61
C SER A 100 -5.52 15.55 -7.79
N PRO A 101 -5.48 15.69 -6.45
CA PRO A 101 -4.31 15.29 -5.67
C PRO A 101 -4.00 13.79 -5.71
N PHE A 102 -5.00 12.96 -6.03
CA PHE A 102 -4.86 11.50 -6.10
C PHE A 102 -4.39 10.99 -7.47
N HIS A 103 -4.28 11.87 -8.47
CA HIS A 103 -3.69 11.50 -9.75
C HIS A 103 -2.17 11.51 -9.61
N ILE A 104 -1.54 10.37 -9.88
CA ILE A 104 -0.10 10.22 -9.76
C ILE A 104 0.59 10.51 -11.08
N THR A 105 1.61 11.37 -11.03
CA THR A 105 2.46 11.67 -12.19
C THR A 105 3.66 10.74 -12.23
N VAL A 106 4.25 10.60 -13.41
CA VAL A 106 5.53 9.88 -13.57
C VAL A 106 6.61 10.48 -12.67
N GLU A 107 6.70 11.81 -12.59
CA GLU A 107 7.64 12.51 -11.71
C GLU A 107 7.47 12.11 -10.24
N ALA A 108 6.22 12.01 -9.77
CA ALA A 108 5.95 11.62 -8.41
C ALA A 108 6.36 10.16 -8.13
N LEU A 109 6.16 9.24 -9.09
CA LEU A 109 6.64 7.86 -8.96
C LEU A 109 8.17 7.78 -8.95
N THR A 110 8.84 8.50 -9.86
CA THR A 110 10.31 8.58 -9.86
C THR A 110 10.83 9.10 -8.53
N HIS A 111 10.14 10.07 -7.92
CA HIS A 111 10.48 10.56 -6.58
C HIS A 111 10.31 9.49 -5.49
N VAL A 112 9.21 8.72 -5.50
CA VAL A 112 9.02 7.60 -4.55
C VAL A 112 10.13 6.56 -4.70
N MET A 113 10.44 6.16 -5.93
CA MET A 113 11.48 5.17 -6.21
C MET A 113 12.85 5.66 -5.72
N ALA A 114 13.21 6.91 -6.01
CA ALA A 114 14.46 7.50 -5.56
C ALA A 114 14.52 7.64 -4.03
N ALA A 115 13.40 7.99 -3.38
CA ALA A 115 13.31 8.05 -1.93
C ALA A 115 13.50 6.65 -1.31
N MET A 116 12.81 5.63 -1.84
CA MET A 116 12.93 4.25 -1.39
C MET A 116 14.38 3.75 -1.50
N GLU A 117 15.01 3.91 -2.67
CA GLU A 117 16.40 3.50 -2.90
C GLU A 117 17.37 4.19 -1.93
N LYS A 118 17.25 5.53 -1.81
CA LYS A 118 18.08 6.32 -0.89
C LYS A 118 17.93 5.84 0.54
N HIS A 119 16.70 5.63 1.00
CA HIS A 119 16.45 5.21 2.37
C HIS A 119 16.87 3.75 2.62
N CYS A 120 16.83 2.88 1.61
CA CYS A 120 17.42 1.54 1.68
C CYS A 120 18.93 1.63 1.93
N GLN A 121 19.65 2.40 1.12
CA GLN A 121 21.10 2.60 1.27
C GLN A 121 21.45 3.18 2.64
N MET A 122 20.71 4.20 3.08
CA MET A 122 20.92 4.81 4.40
C MET A 122 20.64 3.84 5.55
N GLY A 123 19.60 3.00 5.45
CA GLY A 123 19.25 2.05 6.51
C GLY A 123 20.29 0.93 6.71
N LEU A 124 21.10 0.66 5.68
CA LEU A 124 22.18 -0.32 5.67
C LEU A 124 23.52 0.21 6.19
N ASP A 125 23.68 1.53 6.33
CA ASP A 125 24.90 2.19 6.83
C ASP A 125 24.69 2.75 8.25
N PRO A 126 25.44 2.30 9.27
CA PRO A 126 25.33 2.81 10.65
C PRO A 126 25.43 4.34 10.78
N SER A 127 26.19 4.99 9.91
CA SER A 127 26.42 6.44 9.95
C SER A 127 25.22 7.26 9.49
N THR A 128 24.33 6.68 8.67
CA THR A 128 23.14 7.35 8.12
C THR A 128 21.83 6.68 8.52
N LYS A 129 21.88 5.54 9.23
CA LYS A 129 20.71 4.77 9.67
C LYS A 129 19.70 5.59 10.48
N THR A 130 20.17 6.49 11.35
CA THR A 130 19.28 7.35 12.15
C THR A 130 18.54 8.38 11.30
N ASP A 131 19.05 8.70 10.11
CA ASP A 131 18.44 9.61 9.15
C ASP A 131 17.51 8.87 8.19
N SER A 132 17.59 7.54 8.10
CA SER A 132 16.66 6.76 7.29
C SER A 132 15.29 6.60 7.94
N ASP A 133 14.23 6.61 7.13
CA ASP A 133 12.90 6.13 7.51
C ASP A 133 12.86 4.59 7.54
N LEU A 134 13.73 3.92 6.79
CA LEU A 134 13.74 2.46 6.65
C LEU A 134 14.69 1.79 7.63
N LYS A 135 14.20 0.75 8.32
CA LYS A 135 14.99 0.04 9.34
C LYS A 135 16.04 -0.87 8.72
N MET A 136 15.77 -1.44 7.55
CA MET A 136 16.66 -2.35 6.80
C MET A 136 17.29 -3.42 7.72
N LEU A 137 16.43 -4.29 8.25
CA LEU A 137 16.77 -5.27 9.27
C LEU A 137 17.43 -6.51 8.64
N PRO A 138 18.67 -6.85 9.02
CA PRO A 138 19.31 -8.10 8.62
C PRO A 138 18.55 -9.31 9.17
N THR A 139 18.16 -10.24 8.30
CA THR A 139 17.42 -11.45 8.71
C THR A 139 18.33 -12.64 9.05
N TYR A 140 19.61 -12.57 8.66
CA TYR A 140 20.57 -13.69 8.71
C TYR A 140 20.19 -14.90 7.85
N VAL A 141 19.20 -14.75 6.97
CA VAL A 141 18.88 -15.74 5.93
C VAL A 141 19.72 -15.43 4.69
N THR A 142 20.75 -16.25 4.44
CA THR A 142 21.74 -16.01 3.37
C THR A 142 21.57 -16.92 2.15
N ASN A 143 20.64 -17.87 2.21
CA ASN A 143 20.49 -18.90 1.18
C ASN A 143 19.01 -19.11 0.87
N LEU A 144 18.73 -19.40 -0.39
CA LEU A 144 17.42 -19.89 -0.81
C LEU A 144 17.26 -21.37 -0.46
N PRO A 145 16.03 -21.84 -0.28
CA PRO A 145 15.75 -23.26 -0.16
C PRO A 145 16.30 -24.02 -1.36
N THR A 146 16.99 -25.12 -1.09
CA THR A 146 17.58 -26.04 -2.05
C THR A 146 16.59 -27.05 -2.61
N LYS A 147 15.40 -27.16 -2.00
CA LYS A 147 14.40 -28.22 -2.18
C LYS A 147 14.86 -29.60 -1.70
N ASN A 148 16.03 -29.70 -1.07
CA ASN A 148 16.50 -30.92 -0.42
C ASN A 148 16.27 -30.90 1.10
N GLU A 149 15.62 -29.86 1.63
CA GLU A 149 15.26 -29.78 3.04
C GLU A 149 14.34 -30.93 3.43
N TYR A 150 14.53 -31.46 4.64
CA TYR A 150 13.73 -32.56 5.18
C TYR A 150 13.47 -32.36 6.66
N GLY A 151 12.41 -33.01 7.16
CA GLY A 151 12.06 -33.04 8.58
C GLY A 151 10.78 -32.29 8.91
N GLU A 152 10.47 -32.22 10.20
CA GLU A 152 9.25 -31.59 10.71
C GLU A 152 9.60 -30.29 11.43
N ILE A 153 8.93 -29.21 11.03
CA ILE A 153 9.15 -27.86 11.55
C ILE A 153 7.82 -27.32 12.07
N LEU A 154 7.85 -26.73 13.26
CA LEU A 154 6.72 -25.95 13.76
C LEU A 154 6.86 -24.52 13.28
N ALA A 155 5.75 -23.89 12.89
CA ALA A 155 5.73 -22.47 12.60
C ALA A 155 4.56 -21.78 13.26
N LEU A 156 4.77 -20.52 13.64
CA LEU A 156 3.81 -19.64 14.27
C LEU A 156 3.61 -18.41 13.41
N ASP A 157 2.37 -18.15 13.00
CA ASP A 157 1.98 -16.99 12.20
C ASP A 157 0.98 -16.14 13.00
N ILE A 158 1.44 -15.02 13.55
CA ILE A 158 0.60 -14.07 14.27
C ILE A 158 0.24 -12.92 13.35
N GLY A 159 -1.00 -12.93 12.86
CA GLY A 159 -1.63 -11.78 12.24
C GLY A 159 -2.36 -10.90 13.26
N GLY A 160 -2.95 -9.79 12.79
CA GLY A 160 -3.68 -8.85 13.65
C GLY A 160 -4.95 -9.42 14.30
N THR A 161 -5.59 -10.42 13.68
CA THR A 161 -6.87 -11.02 14.14
C THR A 161 -6.78 -12.52 14.35
N ASN A 162 -5.90 -13.20 13.60
CA ASN A 162 -5.77 -14.65 13.63
C ASN A 162 -4.33 -15.02 13.98
N PHE A 163 -4.20 -16.00 14.87
CA PHE A 163 -2.95 -16.68 15.14
C PHE A 163 -3.03 -18.08 14.54
N ARG A 164 -1.99 -18.51 13.82
CA ARG A 164 -1.93 -19.86 13.26
C ARG A 164 -0.74 -20.62 13.81
N THR A 165 -1.00 -21.87 14.16
CA THR A 165 0.03 -22.87 14.44
C THR A 165 0.14 -23.78 13.22
N LEU A 166 1.35 -24.01 12.74
CA LEU A 166 1.63 -24.85 11.58
C LEU A 166 2.61 -25.97 11.95
N LEU A 167 2.37 -27.15 11.39
CA LEU A 167 3.34 -28.22 11.29
C LEU A 167 3.66 -28.40 9.81
N VAL A 168 4.89 -28.06 9.43
CA VAL A 168 5.40 -28.20 8.07
C VAL A 168 6.28 -29.43 8.02
N LYS A 169 5.90 -30.41 7.20
CA LYS A 169 6.72 -31.59 6.92
C LYS A 169 7.40 -31.41 5.58
N LEU A 170 8.70 -31.23 5.63
CA LEU A 170 9.57 -31.09 4.48
C LEU A 170 10.06 -32.47 4.05
N ASN A 171 9.99 -32.72 2.76
CA ASN A 171 10.50 -33.92 2.12
C ASN A 171 11.30 -33.49 0.88
N PRO A 172 12.50 -34.06 0.65
CA PRO A 172 13.33 -33.66 -0.47
C PRO A 172 12.63 -33.85 -1.80
N ASN A 173 12.67 -32.81 -2.64
CA ASN A 173 12.15 -32.78 -4.01
C ASN A 173 10.65 -33.05 -4.14
N THR A 174 9.87 -32.87 -3.06
CA THR A 174 8.41 -32.95 -3.10
C THR A 174 7.77 -31.71 -2.49
N GLU A 175 6.46 -31.57 -2.69
CA GLU A 175 5.68 -30.55 -1.99
C GLU A 175 5.71 -30.81 -0.48
N SER A 176 5.73 -29.72 0.30
CA SER A 176 5.64 -29.77 1.75
C SER A 176 4.20 -30.09 2.18
N GLU A 177 4.05 -31.02 3.13
CA GLU A 177 2.76 -31.20 3.80
C GLU A 177 2.63 -30.14 4.90
N VAL A 178 1.53 -29.40 4.90
CA VAL A 178 1.28 -28.34 5.90
C VAL A 178 -0.03 -28.63 6.63
N ILE A 179 0.07 -28.85 7.94
CA ILE A 179 -1.07 -28.90 8.85
C ILE A 179 -1.16 -27.54 9.53
N SER A 180 -2.33 -26.89 9.47
CA SER A 180 -2.54 -25.54 9.98
C SER A 180 -3.79 -25.47 10.84
N GLU A 181 -3.67 -24.89 12.04
CA GLU A 181 -4.82 -24.57 12.90
C GLU A 181 -4.85 -23.06 13.16
N ALA A 182 -5.99 -22.42 12.92
CA ALA A 182 -6.22 -21.00 13.18
C ALA A 182 -6.94 -20.80 14.51
N HIS A 183 -6.50 -19.80 15.26
CA HIS A 183 -6.95 -19.44 16.60
C HIS A 183 -7.25 -17.95 16.64
N ILE A 184 -8.34 -17.60 17.32
CA ILE A 184 -8.69 -16.19 17.55
C ILE A 184 -7.82 -15.70 18.69
N VAL A 185 -7.02 -14.65 18.44
CA VAL A 185 -6.26 -14.00 19.50
C VAL A 185 -7.26 -13.25 20.40
N PRO A 186 -7.26 -13.45 21.72
CA PRO A 186 -8.10 -12.66 22.61
C PRO A 186 -7.76 -11.17 22.43
N ASP A 187 -8.71 -10.27 22.66
CA ASP A 187 -8.61 -8.84 22.27
C ASP A 187 -7.24 -8.20 22.63
N SER A 188 -6.39 -8.06 21.61
CA SER A 188 -4.96 -7.74 21.75
C SER A 188 -4.72 -6.34 22.32
N LYS A 189 -5.76 -5.49 22.37
CA LYS A 189 -5.71 -4.14 22.95
C LYS A 189 -5.66 -4.13 24.48
N LYS A 190 -5.77 -5.28 25.16
CA LYS A 190 -5.83 -5.39 26.63
C LYS A 190 -4.89 -6.42 27.24
N ILE A 191 -4.04 -7.06 26.45
CA ILE A 191 -3.22 -8.19 26.86
C ILE A 191 -1.79 -7.71 27.11
N LEU A 192 -1.24 -8.00 28.29
CA LEU A 192 0.18 -7.74 28.56
C LEU A 192 1.03 -8.76 27.79
N GLY A 193 2.29 -8.43 27.49
CA GLY A 193 3.17 -9.33 26.72
C GLY A 193 3.23 -10.76 27.27
N ASN A 194 3.26 -10.92 28.61
CA ASN A 194 3.28 -12.23 29.26
C ASN A 194 2.02 -13.04 28.98
N ASP A 195 0.84 -12.41 29.06
CA ASP A 195 -0.45 -13.07 28.83
C ASP A 195 -0.57 -13.56 27.37
N LEU A 196 0.01 -12.81 26.42
CA LEU A 196 0.08 -13.22 25.01
C LEU A 196 1.01 -14.44 24.84
N PHE A 197 2.16 -14.46 25.50
CA PHE A 197 3.07 -15.60 25.46
C PHE A 197 2.46 -16.85 26.10
N GLU A 198 1.77 -16.71 27.24
CA GLU A 198 1.04 -17.82 27.87
C GLU A 198 -0.02 -18.40 26.92
N PHE A 199 -0.81 -17.54 26.27
CA PHE A 199 -1.76 -17.96 25.25
C PHE A 199 -1.08 -18.71 24.09
N ILE A 200 0.02 -18.19 23.54
CA ILE A 200 0.77 -18.83 22.45
C ILE A 200 1.25 -20.22 22.87
N VAL A 201 1.81 -20.35 24.08
CA VAL A 201 2.33 -21.61 24.62
C VAL A 201 1.21 -22.63 24.80
N ASP A 202 0.07 -22.23 25.36
CA ASP A 202 -1.08 -23.11 25.57
C ASP A 202 -1.66 -23.62 24.25
N VAL A 203 -1.79 -22.72 23.27
CA VAL A 203 -2.27 -23.08 21.93
C VAL A 203 -1.29 -24.01 21.23
N LEU A 204 0.02 -23.71 21.26
CA LEU A 204 1.05 -24.56 20.66
C LEU A 204 1.06 -25.96 21.30
N LYS A 205 0.97 -26.04 22.63
CA LYS A 205 0.91 -27.31 23.35
C LYS A 205 -0.30 -28.14 22.94
N GLN A 206 -1.48 -27.54 22.84
CA GLN A 206 -2.68 -28.24 22.37
C GLN A 206 -2.54 -28.73 20.93
N PHE A 207 -1.97 -27.91 20.05
CA PHE A 207 -1.69 -28.25 18.66
C PHE A 207 -0.74 -29.45 18.57
N MET A 208 0.36 -29.45 19.33
CA MET A 208 1.31 -30.56 19.39
C MET A 208 0.64 -31.87 19.85
N ILE A 209 -0.18 -31.82 20.90
CA ILE A 209 -0.91 -33.00 21.41
C ILE A 209 -1.86 -33.57 20.34
N ARG A 210 -2.65 -32.72 19.67
CA ARG A 210 -3.59 -33.15 18.62
C ARG A 210 -2.88 -33.80 17.43
N ASN A 211 -1.73 -33.26 17.07
CA ASN A 211 -0.90 -33.76 15.97
C ASN A 211 0.06 -34.88 16.39
N LYS A 212 -0.06 -35.37 17.63
CA LYS A 212 0.72 -36.50 18.18
C LYS A 212 2.24 -36.26 18.15
N LEU A 213 2.65 -35.02 18.33
CA LEU A 213 4.06 -34.65 18.49
C LEU A 213 4.52 -34.97 19.92
N ASP A 214 5.78 -35.40 20.07
CA ASP A 214 6.36 -35.71 21.38
C ASP A 214 6.76 -34.42 22.09
N LEU A 215 6.07 -34.10 23.20
CA LEU A 215 6.36 -32.89 23.99
C LEU A 215 7.75 -32.91 24.66
N ASN A 216 8.45 -34.05 24.67
CA ASN A 216 9.81 -34.17 25.21
C ASN A 216 10.89 -34.02 24.12
N GLN A 217 10.51 -33.92 22.85
CA GLN A 217 11.42 -33.71 21.74
C GLN A 217 11.60 -32.20 21.48
N GLU A 218 12.82 -31.81 21.10
CA GLU A 218 13.10 -30.47 20.60
C GLU A 218 12.67 -30.36 19.12
N TYR A 219 11.93 -29.30 18.80
CA TYR A 219 11.50 -28.96 17.45
C TYR A 219 12.06 -27.60 17.06
N VAL A 220 12.39 -27.44 15.77
CA VAL A 220 12.65 -26.13 15.20
C VAL A 220 11.33 -25.37 15.13
N LEU A 221 11.32 -24.15 15.69
CA LEU A 221 10.16 -23.27 15.69
C LEU A 221 10.47 -22.01 14.87
N GLY A 222 9.82 -21.87 13.71
CA GLY A 222 9.82 -20.65 12.93
C GLY A 222 8.75 -19.67 13.44
N PHE A 223 9.16 -18.48 13.85
CA PHE A 223 8.20 -17.41 14.12
C PHE A 223 8.14 -16.48 12.91
N THR A 224 7.04 -16.53 12.17
CA THR A 224 7.02 -16.07 10.78
C THR A 224 6.72 -14.59 10.64
N PHE A 225 7.47 -13.95 9.73
CA PHE A 225 7.04 -12.77 8.99
C PHE A 225 6.81 -13.20 7.53
N SER A 226 5.64 -12.90 6.99
CA SER A 226 5.07 -13.63 5.85
C SER A 226 5.68 -13.26 4.49
N PHE A 227 6.62 -14.06 4.00
CA PHE A 227 7.14 -13.96 2.62
C PHE A 227 7.24 -15.34 1.96
N ALA A 228 6.81 -15.46 0.71
CA ALA A 228 6.84 -16.71 -0.04
C ALA A 228 8.15 -16.86 -0.84
N SER A 229 8.95 -17.89 -0.55
CA SER A 229 10.20 -18.18 -1.29
C SER A 229 10.42 -19.64 -1.70
N TYR A 230 9.78 -20.62 -1.04
CA TYR A 230 10.11 -22.04 -1.23
C TYR A 230 9.77 -22.62 -2.62
N HIS A 231 8.66 -22.17 -3.23
CA HIS A 231 8.17 -22.78 -4.47
C HIS A 231 8.94 -22.31 -5.72
N GLU A 232 9.45 -21.07 -5.70
CA GLU A 232 10.09 -20.42 -6.85
C GLU A 232 11.57 -20.11 -6.55
N PRO A 233 12.52 -20.93 -7.04
CA PRO A 233 13.97 -20.77 -6.77
C PRO A 233 14.56 -19.45 -7.30
N THR A 234 13.86 -18.79 -8.23
CA THR A 234 14.27 -17.49 -8.76
C THR A 234 13.72 -16.30 -7.97
N CYS A 235 12.85 -16.53 -6.99
CA CYS A 235 12.29 -15.47 -6.15
C CYS A 235 13.42 -14.76 -5.37
N ARG A 236 13.51 -13.44 -5.51
CA ARG A 236 14.49 -12.58 -4.82
C ARG A 236 13.87 -11.46 -4.00
N VAL A 237 12.55 -11.26 -4.13
CA VAL A 237 11.79 -10.21 -3.46
C VAL A 237 10.50 -10.82 -2.95
N GLY A 238 10.18 -10.55 -1.68
CA GLY A 238 8.88 -10.82 -1.09
C GLY A 238 8.18 -9.50 -0.80
N VAL A 239 6.90 -9.40 -1.17
CA VAL A 239 6.08 -8.21 -0.89
C VAL A 239 4.77 -8.66 -0.24
N ILE A 240 4.36 -7.93 0.79
CA ILE A 240 3.04 -8.06 1.43
C ILE A 240 2.23 -6.85 1.01
N LEU A 241 1.08 -7.11 0.37
CA LEU A 241 0.06 -6.11 0.05
C LEU A 241 -1.25 -6.59 0.66
N GLY A 242 -1.64 -6.02 1.80
CA GLY A 242 -2.82 -6.45 2.55
C GLY A 242 -3.27 -5.41 3.56
N THR A 243 -3.63 -5.84 4.77
CA THR A 243 -3.96 -4.92 5.87
C THR A 243 -2.79 -3.96 6.17
N GLY A 244 -1.58 -4.48 6.16
CA GLY A 244 -0.35 -3.69 6.13
C GLY A 244 0.41 -3.91 4.84
N THR A 245 1.57 -3.28 4.73
CA THR A 245 2.48 -3.49 3.60
C THR A 245 3.92 -3.54 4.05
N ASN A 246 4.67 -4.49 3.51
CA ASN A 246 6.10 -4.61 3.74
C ASN A 246 6.80 -5.32 2.57
N ALA A 247 8.12 -5.18 2.49
CA ALA A 247 8.93 -5.95 1.55
C ALA A 247 10.19 -6.51 2.19
N CYS A 248 10.70 -7.57 1.58
CA CYS A 248 12.05 -8.06 1.83
C CYS A 248 12.72 -8.41 0.50
N TYR A 249 14.04 -8.32 0.44
CA TYR A 249 14.80 -8.69 -0.76
C TYR A 249 16.20 -9.19 -0.40
N PHE A 250 16.88 -9.87 -1.33
CA PHE A 250 18.29 -10.21 -1.20
C PHE A 250 19.19 -9.01 -1.45
N GLU A 251 20.07 -8.68 -0.50
CA GLU A 251 21.09 -7.65 -0.61
C GLU A 251 22.50 -8.25 -0.57
N ASP A 252 23.46 -7.61 -1.26
CA ASP A 252 24.88 -7.95 -1.17
C ASP A 252 25.38 -7.69 0.25
N ILE A 253 25.91 -8.72 0.91
CA ILE A 253 26.43 -8.64 2.29
C ILE A 253 27.48 -7.54 2.43
N ASN A 254 28.22 -7.21 1.38
CA ASN A 254 29.22 -6.14 1.41
C ASN A 254 28.62 -4.74 1.59
N LYS A 255 27.36 -4.53 1.22
CA LYS A 255 26.64 -3.26 1.42
C LYS A 255 25.96 -3.17 2.78
N ILE A 256 25.83 -4.29 3.50
CA ILE A 256 25.21 -4.34 4.84
C ILE A 256 26.27 -3.99 5.89
N HIS A 257 26.48 -2.69 6.13
CA HIS A 257 27.45 -2.19 7.10
C HIS A 257 26.92 -2.23 8.55
N THR A 258 25.65 -2.54 8.74
CA THR A 258 24.99 -2.65 10.07
C THR A 258 25.25 -3.96 10.80
N ILE A 259 25.82 -4.97 10.14
CA ILE A 259 26.22 -6.23 10.79
C ILE A 259 27.56 -6.02 11.49
N ASN A 260 27.53 -5.95 12.82
CA ASN A 260 28.73 -5.74 13.66
C ASN A 260 29.62 -6.98 13.72
N ASP A 261 29.03 -8.16 13.87
CA ASP A 261 29.74 -9.43 13.94
C ASP A 261 29.45 -10.25 12.68
N ARG A 262 30.40 -10.27 11.74
CA ARG A 262 30.28 -11.07 10.51
C ARG A 262 30.70 -12.53 10.70
N SER A 263 31.23 -12.91 11.87
CA SER A 263 31.65 -14.30 12.14
C SER A 263 30.47 -15.27 12.26
N VAL A 264 29.26 -14.74 12.51
CA VAL A 264 28.02 -15.53 12.54
C VAL A 264 27.53 -15.91 11.14
N LEU A 265 28.10 -15.34 10.09
CA LEU A 265 27.72 -15.62 8.70
C LEU A 265 28.53 -16.79 8.16
N SER A 266 27.90 -17.58 7.29
CA SER A 266 28.65 -18.59 6.53
C SER A 266 29.76 -17.93 5.72
N PRO A 267 30.99 -18.50 5.66
CA PRO A 267 32.07 -18.00 4.82
C PRO A 267 31.73 -17.90 3.34
N GLU A 268 30.73 -18.67 2.89
CA GLU A 268 30.26 -18.74 1.51
C GLU A 268 29.11 -17.76 1.22
N ALA A 269 28.59 -17.08 2.24
CA ALA A 269 27.47 -16.17 2.08
C ALA A 269 27.88 -14.91 1.29
N THR A 270 27.23 -14.68 0.16
CA THR A 270 27.41 -13.47 -0.66
C THR A 270 26.25 -12.48 -0.52
N GLU A 271 25.06 -12.97 -0.20
CA GLU A 271 23.83 -12.20 -0.12
C GLU A 271 23.06 -12.54 1.17
N MET A 272 22.19 -11.64 1.61
CA MET A 272 21.31 -11.84 2.76
C MET A 272 19.95 -11.19 2.50
N ILE A 273 18.87 -11.84 2.93
CA ILE A 273 17.55 -11.20 2.93
C ILE A 273 17.54 -10.05 3.94
N ILE A 274 17.10 -8.87 3.49
CA ILE A 274 16.80 -7.71 4.31
C ILE A 274 15.29 -7.54 4.43
N ASN A 275 14.78 -7.37 5.64
CA ASN A 275 13.43 -6.84 5.88
C ASN A 275 13.49 -5.31 5.87
N THR A 276 12.81 -4.68 4.90
CA THR A 276 12.92 -3.23 4.70
C THR A 276 12.19 -2.42 5.78
N GLU A 277 11.07 -2.96 6.28
CA GLU A 277 10.10 -2.24 7.10
C GLU A 277 9.61 -0.96 6.40
N TRP A 278 9.27 -1.09 5.11
CA TRP A 278 9.02 0.07 4.24
C TRP A 278 7.83 0.93 4.59
N GLY A 279 6.96 0.46 5.48
CA GLY A 279 5.75 1.16 5.87
C GLY A 279 6.06 2.53 6.48
N ALA A 280 7.27 2.70 7.05
CA ALA A 280 7.74 3.93 7.66
C ALA A 280 8.22 5.00 6.66
N LEU A 281 8.39 4.70 5.37
CA LEU A 281 8.84 5.70 4.39
C LEU A 281 7.91 6.94 4.42
N GLY A 282 8.49 8.14 4.47
CA GLY A 282 7.73 9.39 4.54
C GLY A 282 7.56 9.96 5.95
N GLU A 283 7.94 9.23 7.02
CA GLU A 283 7.91 9.72 8.40
C GLU A 283 8.76 10.99 8.59
N LYS A 284 9.84 11.17 7.81
CA LYS A 284 10.67 12.39 7.80
C LYS A 284 10.34 13.36 6.66
N GLY A 285 9.16 13.22 6.05
CA GLY A 285 8.66 14.13 5.02
C GLY A 285 9.20 13.89 3.62
N CYS A 286 9.94 12.79 3.37
CA CYS A 286 10.44 12.48 2.03
C CYS A 286 9.31 12.25 1.01
N LEU A 287 8.08 11.98 1.46
CA LEU A 287 6.88 11.80 0.63
C LEU A 287 5.86 12.94 0.75
N ASP A 288 6.20 14.09 1.37
CA ASP A 288 5.24 15.17 1.65
C ASP A 288 4.51 15.69 0.42
N MET A 289 5.12 15.59 -0.76
CA MET A 289 4.50 15.99 -2.03
C MET A 289 3.29 15.12 -2.39
N LEU A 290 3.28 13.84 -1.99
CA LEU A 290 2.20 12.88 -2.28
C LEU A 290 1.09 12.90 -1.24
N ILE A 291 1.43 13.26 0.00
CA ILE A 291 0.49 13.21 1.13
C ILE A 291 -0.55 14.31 0.99
N THR A 292 -1.80 13.92 0.73
CA THR A 292 -2.94 14.83 0.63
C THR A 292 -3.44 15.26 2.02
N ASP A 293 -4.28 16.30 2.07
CA ASP A 293 -4.93 16.69 3.32
C ASP A 293 -5.82 15.58 3.89
N PHE A 294 -6.37 14.70 3.04
CA PHE A 294 -7.15 13.53 3.46
C PHE A 294 -6.25 12.52 4.19
N ASP A 295 -5.08 12.22 3.65
CA ASP A 295 -4.10 11.31 4.27
C ASP A 295 -3.64 11.84 5.62
N ARG A 296 -3.42 13.15 5.73
CA ARG A 296 -3.03 13.80 7.01
C ARG A 296 -4.11 13.69 8.07
N GLU A 297 -5.39 13.71 7.70
CA GLU A 297 -6.48 13.50 8.66
C GLU A 297 -6.59 12.02 9.08
N ILE A 298 -6.41 11.09 8.14
CA ILE A 298 -6.36 9.65 8.46
C ILE A 298 -5.22 9.34 9.42
N ASP A 299 -4.03 9.89 9.16
CA ASP A 299 -2.87 9.75 10.03
C ASP A 299 -3.13 10.29 11.43
N LYS A 300 -3.68 11.50 11.56
CA LYS A 300 -4.03 12.10 12.87
C LYS A 300 -5.02 11.27 13.67
N MET A 301 -5.96 10.60 13.00
CA MET A 301 -6.98 9.77 13.64
C MET A 301 -6.55 8.32 13.86
N SER A 302 -5.35 7.92 13.38
CA SER A 302 -4.86 6.56 13.55
C SER A 302 -4.37 6.31 14.99
N ASN A 303 -4.12 5.04 15.31
CA ASN A 303 -3.55 4.67 16.62
C ASN A 303 -2.09 5.13 16.82
N ASN A 304 -1.45 5.54 15.74
CA ASN A 304 -0.02 5.84 15.65
C ASN A 304 0.23 7.04 14.71
N PRO A 305 -0.22 8.27 15.07
CA PRO A 305 -0.01 9.44 14.22
C PRO A 305 1.47 9.71 13.94
N GLY A 306 1.81 10.07 12.70
CA GLY A 306 3.17 10.32 12.26
C GLY A 306 4.03 9.07 12.05
N VAL A 307 3.43 7.87 12.13
CA VAL A 307 4.13 6.59 12.04
C VAL A 307 3.48 5.71 10.97
N HIS A 308 4.28 4.97 10.21
CA HIS A 308 3.85 4.10 9.11
C HIS A 308 3.14 4.89 7.98
N ILE A 309 3.75 6.00 7.57
CA ILE A 309 3.18 6.92 6.58
C ILE A 309 2.97 6.24 5.23
N PHE A 310 3.97 5.54 4.70
CA PHE A 310 3.83 4.81 3.43
C PHE A 310 2.75 3.73 3.54
N GLU A 311 2.70 2.96 4.63
CA GLU A 311 1.65 1.97 4.83
C GLU A 311 0.25 2.60 4.80
N LYS A 312 0.07 3.76 5.43
CA LYS A 312 -1.20 4.49 5.42
C LYS A 312 -1.62 4.98 4.04
N LEU A 313 -0.66 5.26 3.17
CA LEU A 313 -0.93 5.70 1.80
C LEU A 313 -1.37 4.54 0.89
N ILE A 314 -0.88 3.32 1.14
CA ILE A 314 -0.97 2.22 0.16
C ILE A 314 -1.46 0.88 0.71
N SER A 315 -1.87 0.78 1.98
CA SER A 315 -2.40 -0.49 2.50
C SER A 315 -3.92 -0.54 2.44
N GLY A 316 -4.45 -1.76 2.27
CA GLY A 316 -5.88 -2.02 2.22
C GLY A 316 -6.62 -1.61 3.49
N MET A 317 -5.95 -1.50 4.64
CA MET A 317 -6.58 -1.03 5.90
C MET A 317 -7.08 0.41 5.79
N TYR A 318 -6.39 1.28 5.04
CA TYR A 318 -6.68 2.71 4.98
C TYR A 318 -7.42 3.11 3.71
N MET A 319 -7.33 2.33 2.64
CA MET A 319 -8.00 2.59 1.36
C MET A 319 -9.50 2.87 1.51
N GLY A 320 -10.22 2.02 2.26
CA GLY A 320 -11.66 2.20 2.51
C GLY A 320 -11.98 3.52 3.22
N ARG A 321 -11.14 3.91 4.18
CA ARG A 321 -11.29 5.17 4.92
C ARG A 321 -10.97 6.37 4.05
N LEU A 322 -9.92 6.30 3.23
CA LEU A 322 -9.55 7.36 2.31
C LEU A 322 -10.66 7.61 1.29
N ALA A 323 -11.22 6.55 0.69
CA ALA A 323 -12.39 6.66 -0.17
C ALA A 323 -13.57 7.31 0.55
N ALA A 324 -13.87 6.90 1.79
CA ALA A 324 -14.95 7.50 2.57
C ALA A 324 -14.73 9.01 2.81
N GLU A 325 -13.52 9.45 3.16
CA GLU A 325 -13.24 10.88 3.40
C GLU A 325 -13.37 11.72 2.12
N VAL A 326 -12.89 11.22 0.97
CA VAL A 326 -13.02 11.91 -0.32
C VAL A 326 -14.50 11.97 -0.75
N LEU A 327 -15.22 10.86 -0.64
CA LEU A 327 -16.65 10.83 -0.96
C LEU A 327 -17.47 11.73 -0.01
N ALA A 328 -17.10 11.82 1.27
CA ALA A 328 -17.70 12.76 2.22
C ALA A 328 -17.47 14.22 1.80
N ALA A 329 -16.29 14.56 1.27
CA ALA A 329 -16.05 15.89 0.70
C ALA A 329 -16.97 16.16 -0.51
N LEU A 330 -17.17 15.18 -1.39
CA LEU A 330 -18.09 15.30 -2.54
C LEU A 330 -19.55 15.46 -2.12
N ILE A 331 -20.02 14.75 -1.08
CA ILE A 331 -21.36 14.94 -0.50
C ILE A 331 -21.51 16.34 0.09
N ASN A 332 -20.49 16.83 0.80
CA ASN A 332 -20.50 18.16 1.41
C ASN A 332 -20.59 19.29 0.36
N GLN A 333 -19.97 19.10 -0.81
CA GLN A 333 -20.14 20.00 -1.96
C GLN A 333 -21.47 19.79 -2.70
N GLY A 334 -22.26 18.80 -2.28
CA GLY A 334 -23.50 18.45 -2.93
C GLY A 334 -23.30 17.88 -4.34
N ILE A 335 -22.15 17.29 -4.66
CA ILE A 335 -21.86 16.73 -5.98
C ILE A 335 -22.56 15.38 -6.16
N ILE A 336 -22.46 14.52 -5.14
CA ILE A 336 -23.08 13.18 -5.11
C ILE A 336 -24.12 13.09 -4.00
N LEU A 337 -25.04 12.14 -4.15
CA LEU A 337 -26.09 11.78 -3.19
C LEU A 337 -26.86 13.02 -2.71
N LYS A 338 -27.16 13.93 -3.65
CA LYS A 338 -27.91 15.17 -3.40
C LYS A 338 -29.20 14.83 -2.65
N ILE A 339 -29.27 15.27 -1.40
CA ILE A 339 -30.43 15.02 -0.55
C ILE A 339 -31.62 15.76 -1.17
N GLN A 340 -32.62 15.01 -1.63
CA GLN A 340 -33.90 15.60 -1.99
C GLN A 340 -34.48 16.25 -0.73
N ARG A 341 -34.59 17.58 -0.75
CA ARG A 341 -35.13 18.41 0.35
C ARG A 341 -36.64 18.24 0.52
N ASP A 342 -37.17 17.02 0.43
CA ASP A 342 -38.55 16.80 0.84
C ASP A 342 -38.60 16.60 2.37
N HIS A 343 -39.56 17.26 2.98
CA HIS A 343 -39.48 17.78 4.33
C HIS A 343 -39.55 16.68 5.42
N LYS A 344 -38.87 16.93 6.56
CA LYS A 344 -39.10 16.38 7.92
C LYS A 344 -38.28 15.21 8.50
N GLN A 345 -37.15 14.78 7.94
CA GLN A 345 -36.35 13.71 8.60
C GLN A 345 -34.85 13.97 8.61
N SER A 346 -34.35 14.50 9.74
CA SER A 346 -32.94 14.78 10.03
C SER A 346 -32.02 13.56 9.90
N TYR A 347 -32.55 12.34 10.03
CA TYR A 347 -31.76 11.11 9.90
C TYR A 347 -31.25 10.85 8.48
N ARG A 348 -31.97 11.29 7.45
CA ARG A 348 -31.57 11.10 6.04
C ARG A 348 -30.38 11.97 5.64
N TYR A 349 -30.11 13.05 6.39
CA TYR A 349 -28.98 13.95 6.11
C TYR A 349 -27.63 13.32 6.47
N TYR A 350 -27.58 12.58 7.58
CA TYR A 350 -26.35 11.92 8.05
C TYR A 350 -26.18 10.49 7.53
N ALA A 351 -27.25 9.89 6.99
CA ALA A 351 -27.21 8.52 6.47
C ALA A 351 -26.14 8.29 5.38
N PRO A 352 -25.94 9.18 4.38
CA PRO A 352 -24.86 9.02 3.40
C PRO A 352 -23.48 8.96 4.04
N PHE A 353 -23.19 9.88 4.97
CA PHE A 353 -21.90 9.93 5.66
C PHE A 353 -21.65 8.62 6.40
N HIS A 354 -22.57 8.20 7.28
CA HIS A 354 -22.41 6.97 8.05
C HIS A 354 -22.28 5.73 7.16
N ALA A 355 -23.09 5.64 6.10
CA ALA A 355 -23.06 4.53 5.16
C ALA A 355 -21.71 4.42 4.43
N LEU A 356 -21.18 5.55 3.94
CA LEU A 356 -19.88 5.53 3.23
C LEU A 356 -18.70 5.33 4.17
N TYR A 357 -18.78 5.75 5.44
CA TYR A 357 -17.77 5.40 6.46
C TYR A 357 -17.68 3.89 6.74
N MET A 358 -18.68 3.09 6.32
CA MET A 358 -18.63 1.63 6.38
C MET A 358 -18.02 0.99 5.13
N LEU A 359 -17.50 1.77 4.18
CA LEU A 359 -16.76 1.23 3.05
C LEU A 359 -15.53 0.46 3.51
N GLN A 360 -15.34 -0.71 2.90
CA GLN A 360 -14.24 -1.63 3.17
C GLN A 360 -13.52 -1.86 1.85
N THR A 361 -12.29 -2.34 1.91
CA THR A 361 -11.49 -2.71 0.72
C THR A 361 -12.25 -3.65 -0.21
N SER A 362 -12.99 -4.62 0.35
CA SER A 362 -13.85 -5.55 -0.41
C SER A 362 -14.94 -4.84 -1.22
N HIS A 363 -15.52 -3.75 -0.69
CA HIS A 363 -16.49 -2.93 -1.40
C HIS A 363 -15.84 -2.18 -2.57
N ILE A 364 -14.61 -1.67 -2.38
CA ILE A 364 -13.84 -1.00 -3.44
C ILE A 364 -13.49 -2.00 -4.55
N SER A 365 -13.02 -3.20 -4.20
CA SER A 365 -12.76 -4.25 -5.17
C SER A 365 -14.02 -4.66 -5.95
N GLU A 366 -15.20 -4.74 -5.30
CA GLU A 366 -16.47 -5.01 -5.99
C GLU A 366 -16.81 -3.89 -6.98
N ILE A 367 -16.61 -2.62 -6.61
CA ILE A 367 -16.83 -1.44 -7.46
C ILE A 367 -15.90 -1.45 -8.69
N GLU A 368 -14.65 -1.88 -8.54
CA GLU A 368 -13.68 -1.97 -9.65
C GLU A 368 -14.05 -2.97 -10.74
N LEU A 369 -14.85 -3.98 -10.40
CA LEU A 369 -15.33 -4.98 -11.36
C LEU A 369 -16.43 -4.44 -12.28
N ASP A 370 -16.94 -3.22 -12.04
CA ASP A 370 -17.90 -2.61 -12.97
C ASP A 370 -17.30 -2.49 -14.38
N THR A 371 -18.01 -3.07 -15.35
CA THR A 371 -17.69 -2.97 -16.77
C THR A 371 -18.91 -2.41 -17.49
N GLY A 372 -18.78 -1.21 -18.08
CA GLY A 372 -19.87 -0.52 -18.78
C GLY A 372 -20.52 0.63 -17.99
N ARG A 373 -21.67 1.12 -18.48
CA ARG A 373 -22.27 2.41 -18.06
C ARG A 373 -23.36 2.32 -16.98
N THR A 374 -23.71 1.10 -16.54
CA THR A 374 -24.81 0.85 -15.59
C THR A 374 -24.35 0.83 -14.13
N PHE A 375 -23.04 0.67 -13.90
CA PHE A 375 -22.42 0.61 -12.57
C PHE A 375 -23.14 -0.35 -11.62
N ALA A 376 -23.40 -1.58 -12.11
CA ALA A 376 -24.24 -2.55 -11.43
C ALA A 376 -23.65 -2.99 -10.08
N ASN A 377 -22.33 -3.20 -10.01
CA ASN A 377 -21.64 -3.56 -8.78
C ASN A 377 -21.63 -2.39 -7.80
N THR A 378 -21.29 -1.18 -8.27
CA THR A 378 -21.38 0.03 -7.44
C THR A 378 -22.78 0.21 -6.86
N ARG A 379 -23.82 0.05 -7.67
CA ARG A 379 -25.21 0.13 -7.21
C ARG A 379 -25.55 -0.93 -6.16
N ASN A 380 -25.07 -2.16 -6.34
CA ASN A 380 -25.27 -3.24 -5.38
C ASN A 380 -24.58 -2.94 -4.04
N VAL A 381 -23.34 -2.45 -4.06
CA VAL A 381 -22.61 -2.01 -2.87
C VAL A 381 -23.37 -0.90 -2.15
N LEU A 382 -23.77 0.15 -2.87
CA LEU A 382 -24.52 1.27 -2.29
C LEU A 382 -25.86 0.81 -1.70
N LYS A 383 -26.57 -0.11 -2.36
CA LYS A 383 -27.80 -0.71 -1.82
C LYS A 383 -27.55 -1.49 -0.52
N LYS A 384 -26.47 -2.27 -0.42
CA LYS A 384 -26.07 -2.97 0.82
C LYS A 384 -25.80 -1.98 1.96
N LEU A 385 -25.28 -0.79 1.63
CA LEU A 385 -25.04 0.31 2.57
C LEU A 385 -26.28 1.18 2.85
N GLY A 386 -27.45 0.85 2.29
CA GLY A 386 -28.70 1.61 2.49
C GLY A 386 -28.84 2.87 1.64
N LEU A 387 -28.10 2.96 0.54
CA LEU A 387 -28.09 4.06 -0.43
C LEU A 387 -28.73 3.64 -1.77
N ASP A 388 -29.90 3.02 -1.70
CA ASP A 388 -30.65 2.47 -2.84
C ASP A 388 -31.17 3.54 -3.82
N TYR A 389 -31.22 4.81 -3.37
CA TYR A 389 -31.64 5.97 -4.16
C TYR A 389 -30.52 6.59 -5.01
N ALA A 390 -29.29 6.07 -4.94
CA ALA A 390 -28.17 6.60 -5.71
C ALA A 390 -28.47 6.59 -7.23
N THR A 391 -28.32 7.75 -7.86
CA THR A 391 -28.53 7.91 -9.30
C THR A 391 -27.43 7.22 -10.10
N ASN A 392 -27.59 7.11 -11.42
CA ASN A 392 -26.50 6.61 -12.26
C ASN A 392 -25.28 7.54 -12.25
N ALA A 393 -25.50 8.85 -12.10
CA ALA A 393 -24.42 9.83 -11.96
C ALA A 393 -23.67 9.65 -10.63
N ASP A 394 -24.39 9.44 -9.52
CA ASP A 394 -23.76 9.13 -8.23
C ASP A 394 -22.88 7.88 -8.33
N CYS A 395 -23.41 6.81 -8.93
CA CYS A 395 -22.66 5.57 -9.12
C CYS A 395 -21.41 5.79 -10.00
N ALA A 396 -21.51 6.61 -11.05
CA ALA A 396 -20.37 6.93 -11.90
C ALA A 396 -19.25 7.64 -11.13
N ILE A 397 -19.61 8.68 -10.36
CA ILE A 397 -18.65 9.49 -9.58
C ILE A 397 -18.04 8.67 -8.43
N ILE A 398 -18.85 7.87 -7.74
CA ILE A 398 -18.38 6.97 -6.68
C ILE A 398 -17.43 5.91 -7.26
N SER A 399 -17.79 5.29 -8.38
CA SER A 399 -16.92 4.32 -9.06
C SER A 399 -15.59 4.94 -9.48
N TYR A 400 -15.63 6.13 -10.08
CA TYR A 400 -14.43 6.90 -10.45
C TYR A 400 -13.53 7.17 -9.23
N THR A 401 -14.11 7.69 -8.15
CA THR A 401 -13.35 8.05 -6.93
C THR A 401 -12.69 6.83 -6.31
N CYS A 402 -13.42 5.72 -6.17
CA CYS A 402 -12.87 4.46 -5.63
C CYS A 402 -11.71 3.92 -6.49
N ARG A 403 -11.86 3.93 -7.83
CA ARG A 403 -10.81 3.48 -8.76
C ARG A 403 -9.58 4.36 -8.73
N LEU A 404 -9.76 5.67 -8.60
CA LEU A 404 -8.63 6.60 -8.51
C LEU A 404 -7.78 6.32 -7.26
N ILE A 405 -8.45 6.09 -6.13
CA ILE A 405 -7.79 5.80 -4.85
C ILE A 405 -7.09 4.45 -4.88
N SER A 406 -7.73 3.40 -5.40
CA SER A 406 -7.10 2.09 -5.48
C SER A 406 -5.98 2.01 -6.52
N ARG A 407 -6.05 2.77 -7.61
CA ARG A 407 -4.95 2.87 -8.58
C ARG A 407 -3.72 3.50 -7.99
N LEU A 408 -3.87 4.55 -7.17
CA LEU A 408 -2.74 5.16 -6.47
C LEU A 408 -1.94 4.08 -5.71
N GLU A 409 -2.64 3.19 -5.02
CA GLU A 409 -2.05 2.03 -4.34
C GLU A 409 -1.39 1.06 -5.33
N ILE A 410 -2.07 0.65 -6.40
CA ILE A 410 -1.52 -0.30 -7.38
C ILE A 410 -0.26 0.26 -8.03
N THR A 411 -0.30 1.51 -8.49
CA THR A 411 0.80 2.14 -9.24
C THR A 411 2.01 2.43 -8.37
N ILE A 412 1.83 2.74 -7.09
CA ILE A 412 2.96 2.89 -6.16
C ILE A 412 3.59 1.52 -5.84
N ASN A 413 2.81 0.45 -5.83
CA ASN A 413 3.27 -0.90 -5.50
C ASN A 413 3.85 -1.69 -6.70
N SER A 414 3.44 -1.36 -7.93
CA SER A 414 3.90 -2.00 -9.18
C SER A 414 5.19 -1.39 -9.68
#